data_AF-A0A8T6QJW4-F1
#
_entry.id   AF-A0A8T6QJW4-F1
#
_cell.length_a   1.000
_cell.length_b   1.000
_cell.length_c   1.000
_cell.angle_alpha   90.00
_cell.angle_beta   90.00
_cell.angle_gamma   90.00
#
_symmetry.space_group_name_H-M   'P 1'
#
loop_
_entity.id
_entity.type
_entity.pdbx_description
1 polymer ?
#
loop_
_entity_poly.entity_id
_entity_poly.type
_entity_poly.pdbx_seq_one_letter_code
_entity_poly.pdbx_strand_id
1 'polypeptide(L)'
;MKLPNSRRNAMREIDRMVSKVIKTVEDSEVTDKQTFERLLDGVIFQVAKNRRLDINQVALATDQVIADMPAEYGQLAEELKGWETLIAFLYIKYHQVLGIDTTMFEP
;
A
#
# COMPACT_ATOMS: atom_id res chain seq x y z
N MET A 1 -16.51 3.70 7.69
CA MET A 1 -15.17 3.14 7.39
C MET A 1 -14.84 2.06 8.41
N LYS A 2 -14.24 0.93 8.02
CA LYS A 2 -13.85 -0.14 8.95
C LYS A 2 -12.34 -0.07 9.19
N LEU A 3 -11.95 0.17 10.44
CA LEU A 3 -10.56 0.18 10.89
C LEU A 3 -10.25 -1.09 11.70
N PRO A 4 -8.99 -1.54 11.72
CA PRO A 4 -8.57 -2.55 12.66
C PRO A 4 -8.78 -2.06 14.09
N ASN A 5 -9.30 -2.93 14.96
CA ASN A 5 -9.60 -2.61 16.36
C ASN A 5 -8.44 -2.96 17.32
N SER A 6 -7.32 -3.44 16.80
CA SER A 6 -6.11 -3.75 17.56
C SER A 6 -4.91 -3.83 16.62
N ARG A 7 -3.70 -3.58 17.16
CA ARG A 7 -2.43 -3.72 16.42
C ARG A 7 -2.28 -5.10 15.78
N ARG A 8 -2.64 -6.16 16.48
CA ARG A 8 -2.60 -7.53 15.94
C ARG A 8 -3.48 -7.70 14.70
N ASN A 9 -4.65 -7.06 14.69
CA ASN A 9 -5.55 -7.11 13.54
C ASN A 9 -5.07 -6.20 12.41
N ALA A 10 -4.39 -5.09 12.72
CA ALA A 10 -3.74 -4.23 11.73
C ALA A 10 -2.61 -4.97 11.00
N MET A 11 -1.72 -5.66 11.72
CA MET A 11 -0.65 -6.49 11.13
C MET A 11 -1.22 -7.59 10.23
N ARG A 12 -2.23 -8.33 10.71
CA ARG A 12 -2.92 -9.34 9.89
C ARG A 12 -3.59 -8.75 8.65
N GLU A 13 -4.03 -7.50 8.71
CA GLU A 13 -4.61 -6.82 7.56
C GLU A 13 -3.55 -6.50 6.52
N ILE A 14 -2.37 -5.99 6.95
CA ILE A 14 -1.20 -5.80 6.08
C ILE A 14 -0.78 -7.13 5.45
N ASP A 15 -0.59 -8.19 6.23
CA ASP A 15 -0.17 -9.50 5.72
C ASP A 15 -1.11 -10.01 4.61
N ARG A 16 -2.43 -9.87 4.84
CA ARG A 16 -3.45 -10.27 3.87
C ARG A 16 -3.46 -9.38 2.63
N MET A 17 -3.14 -8.10 2.79
CA MET A 17 -3.08 -7.15 1.69
C MET A 17 -1.85 -7.43 0.81
N VAL A 18 -0.67 -7.59 1.42
CA VAL A 18 0.56 -8.03 0.78
C VAL A 18 0.33 -9.34 0.00
N SER A 19 -0.20 -10.36 0.67
CA SER A 19 -0.48 -11.67 0.06
C SER A 19 -1.43 -11.63 -1.15
N LYS A 20 -2.28 -10.60 -1.26
CA LYS A 20 -3.20 -10.43 -2.39
C LYS A 20 -2.59 -9.65 -3.53
N VAL A 21 -1.88 -8.56 -3.20
CA VAL A 21 -1.34 -7.63 -4.19
C VAL A 21 -0.06 -8.19 -4.80
N ILE A 22 0.77 -8.92 -4.04
CA ILE A 22 2.02 -9.50 -4.57
C ILE A 22 1.76 -10.43 -5.77
N LYS A 23 0.62 -11.12 -5.78
CA LYS A 23 0.17 -11.97 -6.90
C LYS A 23 -0.03 -11.24 -8.22
N THR A 24 -0.13 -9.91 -8.19
CA THR A 24 -0.25 -9.08 -9.41
C THR A 24 1.09 -8.83 -10.08
N VAL A 25 2.19 -9.09 -9.37
CA VAL A 25 3.57 -8.87 -9.83
C VAL A 25 4.46 -10.12 -9.72
N GLU A 26 3.92 -11.24 -9.22
CA GLU A 26 4.64 -12.48 -8.89
C GLU A 26 5.35 -13.12 -10.10
N ASP A 27 4.85 -12.89 -11.32
CA ASP A 27 5.46 -13.40 -12.56
C ASP A 27 6.53 -12.47 -13.15
N SER A 28 6.79 -11.31 -12.55
CA SER A 28 7.68 -10.27 -13.10
C SER A 28 9.03 -10.28 -12.39
N GLU A 29 10.05 -10.85 -13.03
CA GLU A 29 11.45 -10.77 -12.56
C GLU A 29 12.03 -9.35 -12.67
N VAL A 30 11.40 -8.50 -13.49
CA VAL A 30 11.84 -7.12 -13.75
C VAL A 30 10.82 -6.12 -13.22
N THR A 31 11.30 -5.12 -12.48
CA THR A 31 10.52 -3.95 -12.10
C THR A 31 10.45 -2.99 -13.28
N ASP A 32 9.50 -3.23 -14.18
CA ASP A 32 9.15 -2.26 -15.21
C ASP A 32 7.98 -1.37 -14.78
N LYS A 33 7.75 -0.30 -15.56
CA LYS A 33 6.66 0.65 -15.30
C LYS A 33 5.29 -0.04 -15.27
N GLN A 34 5.06 -1.02 -16.14
CA GLN A 34 3.77 -1.69 -16.26
C GLN A 34 3.49 -2.58 -15.04
N THR A 35 4.50 -3.29 -14.55
CA THR A 35 4.45 -4.09 -13.33
C THR A 35 4.17 -3.20 -12.11
N PHE A 36 4.82 -2.03 -12.03
CA PHE A 36 4.54 -1.08 -10.97
C PHE A 36 3.11 -0.50 -11.02
N GLU A 37 2.61 -0.15 -12.21
CA GLU A 37 1.22 0.32 -12.39
C GLU A 37 0.20 -0.74 -11.96
N ARG A 38 0.41 -2.01 -12.32
CA ARG A 38 -0.45 -3.13 -11.88
C ARG A 38 -0.45 -3.30 -10.35
N LEU A 39 0.72 -3.13 -9.73
CA LEU A 39 0.82 -3.17 -8.27
C LEU A 39 0.04 -2.03 -7.63
N LEU A 40 0.20 -0.81 -8.15
CA LEU A 40 -0.55 0.36 -7.69
C LEU A 40 -2.06 0.15 -7.82
N ASP A 41 -2.54 -0.33 -8.97
CA ASP A 41 -3.95 -0.67 -9.18
C ASP A 41 -4.43 -1.70 -8.14
N GLY A 42 -3.61 -2.71 -7.86
CA GLY A 42 -3.86 -3.71 -6.83
C GLY A 42 -4.02 -3.09 -5.44
N VAL A 43 -3.12 -2.17 -5.05
CA VAL A 43 -3.18 -1.45 -3.77
C VAL A 43 -4.41 -0.56 -3.70
N ILE A 44 -4.65 0.28 -4.72
CA ILE A 44 -5.80 1.19 -4.82
C ILE A 44 -7.11 0.40 -4.65
N PHE A 45 -7.25 -0.72 -5.37
CA PHE A 45 -8.41 -1.58 -5.25
C PHE A 45 -8.59 -2.15 -3.83
N GLN A 46 -7.52 -2.62 -3.17
CA GLN A 46 -7.62 -3.12 -1.80
C GLN A 46 -7.95 -2.02 -0.79
N VAL A 47 -7.40 -0.81 -0.93
CA VAL A 47 -7.73 0.34 -0.07
C VAL A 47 -9.21 0.68 -0.21
N ALA A 48 -9.69 0.87 -1.44
CA ALA A 48 -11.09 1.16 -1.74
C ALA A 48 -12.02 0.09 -1.15
N LYS A 49 -11.69 -1.19 -1.35
CA LYS A 49 -12.45 -2.33 -0.84
C LYS A 49 -12.47 -2.41 0.69
N ASN A 50 -11.32 -2.31 1.35
CA ASN A 50 -11.21 -2.47 2.80
C ASN A 50 -11.89 -1.31 3.55
N ARG A 51 -11.88 -0.11 2.94
CA ARG A 51 -12.43 1.10 3.55
C ARG A 51 -13.81 1.49 3.07
N ARG A 52 -14.33 0.80 2.03
CA ARG A 52 -15.62 1.08 1.37
C ARG A 52 -15.66 2.49 0.79
N LEU A 53 -14.59 2.84 0.07
CA LEU A 53 -14.45 4.11 -0.65
C LEU A 53 -14.67 3.89 -2.15
N ASP A 54 -14.96 4.98 -2.86
CA ASP A 54 -14.89 4.98 -4.32
C ASP A 54 -13.44 4.78 -4.76
N ILE A 55 -13.21 3.88 -5.71
CA ILE A 55 -11.88 3.61 -6.26
C ILE A 55 -11.27 4.87 -6.89
N ASN A 56 -12.09 5.73 -7.51
CA ASN A 56 -11.63 6.98 -8.12
C ASN A 56 -11.14 7.97 -7.06
N GLN A 57 -11.80 8.01 -5.89
CA GLN A 57 -11.37 8.84 -4.77
C GLN A 57 -9.99 8.41 -4.26
N VAL A 58 -9.73 7.11 -4.24
CA VAL A 58 -8.41 6.58 -3.84
C VAL A 58 -7.36 6.88 -4.92
N ALA A 59 -7.70 6.74 -6.20
CA ALA A 59 -6.78 7.04 -7.31
C ALA A 59 -6.37 8.52 -7.38
N LEU A 60 -7.23 9.45 -6.94
CA LEU A 60 -6.86 10.87 -6.86
C LEU A 60 -5.73 11.15 -5.85
N ALA A 61 -5.49 10.25 -4.89
CA ALA A 61 -4.39 10.37 -3.95
C ALA A 61 -3.04 9.89 -4.51
N THR A 62 -3.03 9.23 -5.67
CA THR A 62 -1.84 8.56 -6.22
C THR A 62 -0.68 9.53 -6.47
N ASP A 63 -0.94 10.73 -6.98
CA ASP A 63 0.12 11.71 -7.25
C ASP A 63 0.91 12.07 -5.98
N GLN A 64 0.20 12.30 -4.86
CA GLN A 64 0.83 12.61 -3.59
C GLN A 64 1.57 11.39 -3.00
N VAL A 65 0.98 10.20 -3.10
CA VAL A 65 1.63 8.95 -2.65
C VAL A 65 2.95 8.74 -3.37
N ILE A 66 2.97 8.93 -4.70
CA ILE A 66 4.19 8.77 -5.52
C ILE A 66 5.20 9.88 -5.22
N ALA A 67 4.75 11.13 -5.04
CA ALA A 67 5.64 12.26 -4.74
C ALA A 67 6.43 12.06 -3.44
N ASP A 68 5.84 11.40 -2.44
CA ASP A 68 6.46 11.17 -1.14
C ASP A 68 7.37 9.91 -1.12
N MET A 69 7.25 9.01 -2.09
CA MET A 69 8.02 7.76 -2.13
C MET A 69 9.54 7.95 -2.03
N PRO A 70 10.19 8.90 -2.76
CA PRO A 70 11.64 9.05 -2.70
C PRO A 70 12.17 9.48 -1.33
N ALA A 71 11.38 10.26 -0.58
CA ALA A 71 11.75 10.79 0.73
C ALA A 71 11.50 9.79 1.86
N GLU A 72 10.56 8.85 1.69
CA GLU A 72 10.19 7.87 2.71
C GLU A 72 10.70 6.48 2.35
N TYR A 73 10.09 5.82 1.36
CA TYR A 73 10.49 4.48 0.92
C TYR A 73 11.90 4.47 0.31
N GLY A 74 12.25 5.51 -0.44
CA GLY A 74 13.56 5.65 -1.10
C GLY A 74 14.74 5.72 -0.14
N GLN A 75 14.51 6.18 1.11
CA GLN A 75 15.54 6.30 2.15
C GLN A 75 15.71 5.02 2.99
N LEU A 76 14.89 3.99 2.78
CA LEU A 76 15.05 2.71 3.47
C LEU A 76 16.37 2.04 3.06
N ALA A 77 16.96 1.28 4.00
CA ALA A 77 18.09 0.43 3.70
C ALA A 77 17.73 -0.59 2.62
N GLU A 78 18.68 -0.93 1.74
CA GLU A 78 18.41 -1.77 0.56
C GLU A 78 17.91 -3.16 0.96
N GLU A 79 18.41 -3.71 2.07
CA GLU A 79 17.96 -4.99 2.62
C GLU A 79 16.49 -5.01 3.10
N LEU A 80 15.89 -3.84 3.31
CA LEU A 80 14.48 -3.71 3.67
C LEU A 80 13.59 -3.46 2.45
N LYS A 81 14.18 -3.13 1.30
CA LYS A 81 13.43 -2.91 0.06
C LYS A 81 13.04 -4.24 -0.55
N GLY A 82 11.81 -4.30 -1.03
CA GLY A 82 11.21 -5.50 -1.60
C GLY A 82 9.75 -5.24 -1.92
N TRP A 83 9.12 -6.16 -2.66
CA TRP A 83 7.72 -6.00 -3.06
C TRP A 83 6.79 -5.95 -1.85
N GLU A 84 7.02 -6.80 -0.85
CA GLU A 84 6.24 -6.83 0.38
C GLU A 84 6.28 -5.50 1.12
N THR A 85 7.49 -4.96 1.32
CA THR A 85 7.69 -3.67 1.99
C THR A 85 7.09 -2.52 1.20
N LEU A 86 7.26 -2.51 -0.12
CA LEU A 86 6.66 -1.50 -1.00
C LEU A 86 5.14 -1.53 -0.93
N ILE A 87 4.54 -2.72 -0.98
CA ILE A 87 3.09 -2.88 -0.90
C ILE A 87 2.57 -2.38 0.46
N ALA A 88 3.21 -2.79 1.56
CA ALA A 88 2.86 -2.34 2.90
C ALA A 88 2.98 -0.81 3.05
N PHE A 89 4.09 -0.23 2.56
CA PHE A 89 4.32 1.21 2.52
C PHE A 89 3.20 1.92 1.77
N LEU A 90 2.94 1.54 0.52
CA LEU A 90 1.92 2.18 -0.32
C LEU A 90 0.55 2.11 0.34
N TYR A 91 0.17 0.95 0.89
CA TYR A 91 -1.10 0.79 1.57
C TYR A 91 -1.25 1.77 2.74
N ILE A 92 -0.27 1.85 3.64
CA ILE A 92 -0.31 2.79 4.77
C ILE A 92 -0.29 4.24 4.25
N LYS A 93 0.51 4.54 3.24
CA LYS A 93 0.63 5.89 2.69
C LYS A 93 -0.68 6.39 2.07
N TYR A 94 -1.39 5.54 1.32
CA TYR A 94 -2.74 5.86 0.85
C TYR A 94 -3.68 6.17 2.02
N HIS A 95 -3.57 5.47 3.16
CA HIS A 95 -4.38 5.78 4.32
C HIS A 95 -4.07 7.17 4.89
N GLN A 96 -2.79 7.50 5.04
CA GLN A 96 -2.36 8.80 5.55
C GLN A 96 -2.81 9.95 4.65
N VAL A 97 -2.62 9.84 3.32
CA VAL A 97 -3.02 10.87 2.36
C VAL A 97 -4.55 11.04 2.32
N LEU A 98 -5.31 9.96 2.49
CA LEU A 98 -6.77 10.00 2.58
C LEU A 98 -7.30 10.44 3.95
N GLY A 99 -6.41 10.81 4.90
CA GLY A 99 -6.80 11.24 6.25
C GLY A 99 -7.37 10.11 7.12
N ILE A 100 -7.03 8.86 6.81
CA ILE A 100 -7.47 7.69 7.57
C ILE A 100 -6.50 7.45 8.73
N ASP A 101 -7.04 7.22 9.92
CA ASP A 101 -6.24 6.91 11.11
C ASP A 101 -5.35 5.67 10.89
N THR A 102 -4.04 5.88 10.98
CA THR A 102 -3.01 4.84 10.86
C THR A 102 -2.34 4.45 12.17
N THR A 103 -2.75 5.00 13.32
CA THR A 103 -2.11 4.75 14.63
C THR A 103 -2.03 3.28 15.01
N MET A 104 -2.97 2.46 14.51
CA MET A 104 -3.00 1.02 14.75
C MET A 104 -1.95 0.23 13.94
N PHE A 105 -1.36 0.84 12.91
CA PHE A 105 -0.33 0.25 12.05
C PHE A 105 1.09 0.68 12.44
N GLU A 106 1.22 1.66 13.34
CA GLU A 106 2.51 2.12 13.84
C GLU A 106 3.12 1.11 14.84
N PRO A 107 4.45 0.92 14.85
CA PRO A 107 5.16 0.04 15.77
C PRO A 107 4.89 0.31 17.26
#